data_AF-A0A3C0FVB1-F1
#
_entry.id   AF-A0A3C0FVB1-F1
#
_cell.length_a   1.000
_cell.length_b   1.000
_cell.length_c   1.000
_cell.angle_alpha   90.00
_cell.angle_beta   90.00
_cell.angle_gamma   90.00
#
_symmetry.space_group_name_H-M   'P 1'
#
loop_
_entity.id
_entity.type
_entity.pdbx_description
1 polymer ?
#
loop_
_entity_poly.entity_id
_entity_poly.type
_entity_poly.pdbx_seq_one_letter_code
_entity_poly.pdbx_strand_id
1 'polypeptide(L)'
;MLEILTRCHFWLIAIFSGIASARDANKQVNALKLKFWQRKSDADGDAPEKGGGSVGVAQGEAPEFEMPPGHHLDFGTRMRAKWEGYDDPVEYYLLQLEIDAYADWLRKMRVWLARPVEPELSELALDDEIGRWPPDRIRLYDKLFDHGIMMPGGHEYALELAKPLALDETLSCLEIGAKLGGVARLLADRLGVWVTALEPDGELALLGMERSVQAGVQKRVPVQTLDPLQPELRKGYFNVVYSYGELYKIPEKETFLKALAETLRDHGQLLVTDYVLTRDLNEDELANWARLEGEELFPWTAQEYKSRLGQLKFDIRIAKDESETHLKHIKLAWMTMLSDIQKAGLDPDIMDYLEPEMEMWMNRVKMLENGSLAFYRFYATIN
;
A
#
# COMPACT_ATOMS: atom_id res chain seq x y z
N MET A 1 7.18 -23.96 2.73
CA MET A 1 6.54 -23.51 4.00
C MET A 1 7.51 -22.94 5.03
N LEU A 2 8.32 -23.72 5.77
CA LEU A 2 9.21 -23.19 6.83
C LEU A 2 10.18 -22.11 6.33
N GLU A 3 10.78 -22.33 5.16
CA GLU A 3 11.76 -21.44 4.53
C GLU A 3 11.12 -20.13 4.04
N ILE A 4 9.94 -20.23 3.43
CA ILE A 4 9.11 -19.10 2.96
C ILE A 4 8.66 -18.23 4.14
N LEU A 5 8.09 -18.83 5.19
CA LEU A 5 7.70 -18.09 6.39
C LEU A 5 8.92 -17.48 7.10
N THR A 6 10.07 -18.15 7.09
CA THR A 6 11.33 -17.58 7.61
C THR A 6 11.81 -16.41 6.75
N ARG A 7 11.63 -16.45 5.43
CA ARG A 7 11.93 -15.34 4.50
C ARG A 7 10.98 -14.17 4.68
N CYS A 8 9.66 -14.38 4.64
CA CYS A 8 8.66 -13.35 4.93
C CYS A 8 8.90 -12.70 6.31
N HIS A 9 9.28 -13.50 7.31
CA HIS A 9 9.67 -13.02 8.64
C HIS A 9 10.99 -12.23 8.63
N PHE A 10 11.99 -12.66 7.86
CA PHE A 10 13.24 -11.90 7.65
C PHE A 10 12.99 -10.55 6.98
N TRP A 11 12.11 -10.50 5.98
CA TRP A 11 11.69 -9.25 5.32
C TRP A 11 10.91 -8.35 6.28
N LEU A 12 9.94 -8.86 7.02
CA LEU A 12 9.21 -8.10 8.06
C LEU A 12 10.15 -7.58 9.15
N ILE A 13 11.11 -8.38 9.62
CA ILE A 13 12.13 -7.96 10.58
C ILE A 13 13.04 -6.88 9.96
N ALA A 14 13.47 -7.02 8.70
CA ALA A 14 14.31 -6.05 8.01
C ALA A 14 13.59 -4.70 7.77
N ILE A 15 12.27 -4.72 7.62
CA ILE A 15 11.43 -3.51 7.43
C ILE A 15 11.14 -2.82 8.77
N PHE A 16 10.86 -3.57 9.84
CA PHE A 16 10.63 -2.98 11.17
C PHE A 16 11.89 -2.71 12.00
N SER A 17 13.01 -3.28 11.59
CA SER A 17 14.37 -3.02 12.06
C SER A 17 15.35 -3.24 10.90
N GLY A 18 15.80 -2.16 10.25
CA GLY A 18 16.85 -2.24 9.23
C GLY A 18 18.11 -2.89 9.81
N ILE A 19 18.37 -4.15 9.43
CA ILE A 19 19.40 -4.98 10.05
C ILE A 19 20.46 -5.41 9.04
N ALA A 20 21.70 -5.27 9.48
CA ALA A 20 22.81 -6.07 9.01
C ALA A 20 23.71 -6.39 10.22
N SER A 21 23.69 -7.67 10.63
CA SER A 21 24.60 -8.32 11.58
C SER A 21 24.31 -8.24 13.08
N ALA A 22 24.85 -9.23 13.81
CA ALA A 22 24.56 -9.59 15.20
C ALA A 22 24.97 -8.55 16.27
N ARG A 23 25.40 -7.34 15.89
CA ARG A 23 25.46 -6.19 16.80
C ARG A 23 24.07 -5.61 17.10
N ASP A 24 23.06 -5.94 16.30
CA ASP A 24 21.75 -5.29 16.33
C ASP A 24 20.80 -5.81 17.44
N ALA A 25 21.09 -6.90 18.16
CA ALA A 25 20.25 -7.37 19.28
C ALA A 25 20.12 -6.31 20.40
N ASN A 26 21.22 -5.67 20.80
CA ASN A 26 21.20 -4.55 21.74
C ASN A 26 20.55 -3.28 21.15
N LYS A 27 20.49 -3.13 19.83
CA LYS A 27 19.74 -2.04 19.19
C LYS A 27 18.25 -2.31 19.13
N GLN A 28 17.82 -3.56 18.93
CA GLN A 28 16.40 -3.92 18.89
C GLN A 28 15.73 -3.67 20.24
N VAL A 29 16.39 -3.98 21.36
CA VAL A 29 15.92 -3.59 22.70
C VAL A 29 15.71 -2.07 22.77
N ASN A 30 16.70 -1.27 22.32
CA ASN A 30 16.57 0.20 22.30
C ASN A 30 15.52 0.73 21.30
N ALA A 31 15.24 0.03 20.20
CA ALA A 31 14.20 0.39 19.24
C ALA A 31 12.78 0.08 19.75
N LEU A 32 12.63 -0.99 20.52
CA LEU A 32 11.42 -1.32 21.26
C LEU A 32 11.16 -0.31 22.38
N LYS A 33 12.19 0.08 23.15
CA LYS A 33 12.11 1.22 24.09
C LYS A 33 11.60 2.49 23.38
N LEU A 34 12.18 2.86 22.24
CA LEU A 34 11.80 4.08 21.51
C LEU A 34 10.33 4.11 21.10
N LYS A 35 9.81 2.99 20.56
CA LYS A 35 8.40 2.86 20.12
C LYS A 35 7.42 2.88 21.29
N PHE A 36 7.81 2.35 22.44
CA PHE A 36 7.01 2.38 23.66
C PHE A 36 6.83 3.82 24.17
N TRP A 37 7.91 4.62 24.19
CA TRP A 37 7.86 6.04 24.56
C TRP A 37 7.02 6.89 23.59
N GLN A 38 7.17 6.68 22.27
CA GLN A 38 6.38 7.41 21.26
C GLN A 38 4.87 7.14 21.34
N ARG A 39 4.44 5.95 21.76
CA ARG A 39 3.02 5.64 21.90
C ARG A 39 2.36 6.36 23.09
N LYS A 40 3.13 6.81 24.08
CA LYS A 40 2.64 7.53 25.27
C LYS A 40 2.56 9.05 25.06
N SER A 41 3.41 9.66 24.22
CA SER A 41 3.36 11.11 23.95
C SER A 41 2.07 11.57 23.27
N ASP A 42 1.44 10.68 22.50
CA ASP A 42 0.34 11.03 21.59
C ASP A 42 -1.05 10.94 22.27
N ALA A 43 -1.10 10.66 23.57
CA ALA A 43 -2.34 10.45 24.33
C ALA A 43 -2.86 11.69 25.10
N ASP A 44 -2.05 12.73 25.29
CA ASP A 44 -2.30 13.81 26.26
C ASP A 44 -2.74 15.16 25.62
N GLY A 45 -3.25 15.14 24.38
CA GLY A 45 -3.38 16.33 23.53
C GLY A 45 -4.79 16.82 23.19
N ASP A 46 -5.66 17.14 24.16
CA ASP A 46 -6.92 17.88 23.87
C ASP A 46 -7.43 18.70 25.07
N ALA A 47 -7.69 20.02 24.88
CA ALA A 47 -8.12 20.92 25.96
C ALA A 47 -8.90 22.17 25.45
N PRO A 48 -10.01 22.57 26.11
CA PRO A 48 -10.67 23.86 25.88
C PRO A 48 -10.44 24.90 27.00
N GLU A 49 -10.49 26.19 26.63
CA GLU A 49 -10.12 27.34 27.47
C GLU A 49 -11.11 27.70 28.60
N LYS A 50 -10.58 28.22 29.73
CA LYS A 50 -10.81 29.62 30.21
C LYS A 50 -10.16 29.95 31.57
N GLY A 51 -9.52 31.13 31.66
CA GLY A 51 -9.64 31.98 32.88
C GLY A 51 -8.43 32.19 33.81
N GLY A 52 -7.41 32.93 33.35
CA GLY A 52 -6.67 33.97 34.12
C GLY A 52 -5.88 33.61 35.39
N GLY A 53 -4.55 33.79 35.34
CA GLY A 53 -3.69 33.85 36.54
C GLY A 53 -2.22 33.51 36.26
N SER A 54 -1.27 34.11 36.99
CA SER A 54 0.17 34.08 36.63
C SER A 54 1.07 34.22 37.89
N VAL A 55 2.25 33.59 38.01
CA VAL A 55 3.09 32.84 37.05
C VAL A 55 3.63 31.57 37.74
N GLY A 56 3.79 30.45 37.01
CA GLY A 56 4.57 29.30 37.48
C GLY A 56 4.72 28.20 36.42
N VAL A 57 5.96 27.84 36.06
CA VAL A 57 6.24 26.71 35.16
C VAL A 57 6.07 25.42 35.95
N ALA A 58 4.89 24.81 35.89
CA ALA A 58 4.68 23.46 36.36
C ALA A 58 5.36 22.50 35.36
N GLN A 59 6.33 21.72 35.84
CA GLN A 59 6.77 20.51 35.13
C GLN A 59 5.62 19.51 35.23
N GLY A 60 5.04 19.12 34.10
CA GLY A 60 4.06 18.04 34.07
C GLY A 60 4.73 16.73 34.48
N GLU A 61 4.15 16.01 35.44
CA GLU A 61 4.60 14.68 35.80
C GLU A 61 4.34 13.71 34.64
N ALA A 62 5.32 12.88 34.32
CA ALA A 62 5.18 11.85 33.29
C ALA A 62 4.16 10.79 33.75
N PRO A 63 3.40 10.16 32.83
CA PRO A 63 2.37 9.20 33.19
C PRO A 63 2.97 7.97 33.88
N GLU A 64 2.58 7.74 35.13
CA GLU A 64 3.05 6.65 36.00
C GLU A 64 2.82 5.27 35.33
N PHE A 65 3.81 4.37 35.41
CA PHE A 65 3.71 3.04 34.83
C PHE A 65 3.00 2.10 35.81
N GLU A 66 1.77 1.70 35.48
CA GLU A 66 0.98 0.79 36.33
C GLU A 66 1.36 -0.68 36.11
N MET A 67 1.54 -1.42 37.20
CA MET A 67 1.76 -2.87 37.19
C MET A 67 0.47 -3.63 36.81
N PRO A 68 0.54 -4.65 35.93
CA PRO A 68 -0.63 -5.46 35.59
C PRO A 68 -1.20 -6.20 36.81
N PRO A 69 -2.54 -6.36 36.94
CA PRO A 69 -3.15 -7.01 38.10
C PRO A 69 -2.59 -8.42 38.36
N GLY A 70 -2.11 -8.65 39.59
CA GLY A 70 -1.52 -9.94 40.02
C GLY A 70 -0.03 -10.12 39.70
N HIS A 71 0.58 -9.22 38.92
CA HIS A 71 2.02 -9.21 38.68
C HIS A 71 2.76 -8.44 39.79
N HIS A 72 4.02 -8.81 40.05
CA HIS A 72 4.87 -8.15 41.05
C HIS A 72 6.32 -8.03 40.57
N LEU A 73 6.94 -6.89 40.84
CA LEU A 73 8.36 -6.66 40.53
C LEU A 73 9.28 -7.37 41.51
N ASP A 74 9.91 -8.44 41.06
CA ASP A 74 11.00 -9.09 41.79
C ASP A 74 12.26 -8.20 41.87
N PHE A 75 13.19 -8.58 42.75
CA PHE A 75 14.43 -7.84 42.98
C PHE A 75 15.40 -7.88 41.78
N GLY A 76 15.39 -8.97 41.01
CA GLY A 76 16.26 -9.15 39.86
C GLY A 76 15.88 -8.22 38.70
N THR A 77 14.59 -8.12 38.40
CA THR A 77 14.02 -7.18 37.42
C THR A 77 14.36 -5.74 37.77
N ARG A 78 14.21 -5.34 39.04
CA ARG A 78 14.58 -3.98 39.50
C ARG A 78 16.06 -3.66 39.31
N MET A 79 16.94 -4.63 39.59
CA MET A 79 18.39 -4.48 39.40
C MET A 79 18.78 -4.41 37.92
N ARG A 80 18.11 -5.18 37.04
CA ARG A 80 18.33 -5.13 35.59
C ARG A 80 17.81 -3.85 34.95
N ALA A 81 16.61 -3.40 35.30
CA ALA A 81 16.05 -2.13 34.84
C ALA A 81 17.03 -0.97 35.07
N LYS A 82 17.57 -0.89 36.30
CA LYS A 82 18.60 0.09 36.67
C LYS A 82 19.92 -0.08 35.91
N TRP A 83 20.34 -1.30 35.64
CA TRP A 83 21.56 -1.59 34.84
C TRP A 83 21.39 -1.22 33.36
N GLU A 84 20.18 -1.37 32.83
CA GLU A 84 19.82 -1.04 31.44
C GLU A 84 19.35 0.41 31.23
N GLY A 85 19.43 1.25 32.27
CA GLY A 85 19.17 2.69 32.20
C GLY A 85 17.69 3.07 32.16
N TYR A 86 16.80 2.27 32.76
CA TYR A 86 15.41 2.67 32.99
C TYR A 86 15.27 3.34 34.36
N ASP A 87 14.52 4.45 34.40
CA ASP A 87 14.22 5.17 35.63
C ASP A 87 13.11 4.47 36.45
N ASP A 88 12.14 3.81 35.79
CA ASP A 88 11.11 2.99 36.43
C ASP A 88 11.30 1.47 36.13
N PRO A 89 11.46 0.60 37.14
CA PRO A 89 11.51 -0.84 36.94
C PRO A 89 10.18 -1.49 36.50
N VAL A 90 9.04 -0.80 36.61
CA VAL A 90 7.75 -1.26 36.03
C VAL A 90 7.81 -1.23 34.51
N GLU A 91 8.36 -0.16 33.93
CA GLU A 91 8.52 0.02 32.48
C GLU A 91 9.28 -1.16 31.86
N TYR A 92 10.45 -1.47 32.43
CA TYR A 92 11.29 -2.60 32.00
C TYR A 92 10.55 -3.95 32.08
N TYR A 93 9.73 -4.14 33.12
CA TYR A 93 8.98 -5.37 33.32
C TYR A 93 7.84 -5.54 32.31
N LEU A 94 7.11 -4.47 32.01
CA LEU A 94 6.08 -4.46 30.97
C LEU A 94 6.67 -4.82 29.60
N LEU A 95 7.83 -4.24 29.26
CA LEU A 95 8.51 -4.57 28.01
C LEU A 95 8.97 -6.04 27.96
N GLN A 96 9.47 -6.56 29.09
CA GLN A 96 9.88 -7.97 29.16
C GLN A 96 8.69 -8.93 28.97
N LEU A 97 7.49 -8.59 29.47
CA LEU A 97 6.28 -9.39 29.23
C LEU A 97 5.89 -9.44 27.75
N GLU A 98 6.02 -8.33 27.01
CA GLU A 98 5.77 -8.32 25.56
C GLU A 98 6.79 -9.20 24.81
N ILE A 99 8.08 -9.12 25.19
CA ILE A 99 9.16 -9.94 24.62
C ILE A 99 8.93 -11.43 24.90
N ASP A 100 8.53 -11.80 26.11
CA ASP A 100 8.30 -13.19 26.52
C ASP A 100 7.05 -13.78 25.84
N ALA A 101 5.98 -12.99 25.69
CA ALA A 101 4.80 -13.39 24.94
C ALA A 101 5.12 -13.65 23.46
N TYR A 102 5.93 -12.80 22.84
CA TYR A 102 6.43 -12.98 21.48
C TYR A 102 7.34 -14.21 21.33
N ALA A 103 8.22 -14.46 22.31
CA ALA A 103 9.08 -15.64 22.34
C ALA A 103 8.30 -16.96 22.48
N ASP A 104 7.22 -16.97 23.27
CA ASP A 104 6.35 -18.15 23.40
C ASP A 104 5.49 -18.39 22.14
N TRP A 105 5.03 -17.32 21.47
CA TRP A 105 4.38 -17.40 20.15
C TRP A 105 5.32 -18.00 19.09
N LEU A 106 6.57 -17.53 19.00
CA LEU A 106 7.60 -18.10 18.10
C LEU A 106 7.85 -19.59 18.38
N ARG A 107 7.87 -19.99 19.66
CA ARG A 107 8.05 -21.38 20.08
C ARG A 107 6.89 -22.26 19.62
N LYS A 108 5.64 -21.80 19.80
CA LYS A 108 4.42 -22.49 19.32
C LYS A 108 4.41 -22.66 17.81
N MET A 109 4.79 -21.62 17.06
CA MET A 109 4.87 -21.68 15.59
C MET A 109 5.91 -22.68 15.09
N ARG A 110 7.10 -22.75 15.71
CA ARG A 110 8.11 -23.77 15.38
C ARG A 110 7.62 -25.20 15.55
N VAL A 111 6.78 -25.47 16.55
CA VAL A 111 6.20 -26.81 16.80
C VAL A 111 5.13 -27.14 15.76
N TRP A 112 4.30 -26.16 15.38
CA TRP A 112 3.27 -26.34 14.34
C TRP A 112 3.89 -26.60 12.96
N LEU A 113 4.91 -25.82 12.58
CA LEU A 113 5.64 -25.95 11.31
C LEU A 113 6.53 -27.20 11.20
N ALA A 114 6.71 -27.95 12.29
CA ALA A 114 7.49 -29.20 12.32
C ALA A 114 6.63 -30.47 12.09
N ARG A 115 5.32 -30.34 11.86
CA ARG A 115 4.48 -31.47 11.45
C ARG A 115 4.79 -31.89 10.01
N PRO A 116 5.07 -33.18 9.73
CA PRO A 116 5.18 -33.65 8.37
C PRO A 116 3.83 -33.55 7.65
N VAL A 117 3.86 -33.05 6.42
CA VAL A 117 2.73 -33.08 5.49
C VAL A 117 2.82 -34.38 4.70
N GLU A 118 1.73 -35.15 4.65
CA GLU A 118 1.68 -36.35 3.79
C GLU A 118 1.52 -35.91 2.32
N PRO A 119 2.27 -36.52 1.37
CA PRO A 119 2.17 -36.15 -0.04
C PRO A 119 0.95 -36.81 -0.68
N GLU A 120 -0.05 -36.02 -1.06
CA GLU A 120 -1.04 -36.47 -2.06
C GLU A 120 -0.41 -36.48 -3.46
N LEU A 121 -0.87 -37.43 -4.27
CA LEU A 121 -0.31 -37.72 -5.59
C LEU A 121 -0.81 -36.72 -6.64
N SER A 122 0.10 -36.32 -7.52
CA SER A 122 -0.14 -35.35 -8.60
C SER A 122 -1.21 -35.80 -9.60
N GLU A 123 -2.25 -34.98 -9.81
CA GLU A 123 -3.10 -35.04 -11.01
C GLU A 123 -2.66 -34.01 -12.06
N LEU A 124 -1.73 -34.47 -12.90
CA LEU A 124 -1.58 -34.17 -14.33
C LEU A 124 -2.25 -32.91 -14.93
N ALA A 125 -1.40 -31.94 -15.29
CA ALA A 125 -1.47 -31.15 -16.54
C ALA A 125 -2.77 -30.36 -16.83
N LEU A 126 -2.95 -29.24 -16.11
CA LEU A 126 -3.80 -28.11 -16.52
C LEU A 126 -3.03 -26.77 -16.64
N ASP A 127 -1.71 -26.77 -16.40
CA ASP A 127 -0.90 -25.56 -16.24
C ASP A 127 -0.71 -24.72 -17.53
N ASP A 128 -0.98 -25.30 -18.71
CA ASP A 128 -0.78 -24.63 -20.02
C ASP A 128 -1.91 -23.64 -20.40
N GLU A 129 -2.99 -23.52 -19.61
CA GLU A 129 -4.10 -22.56 -19.83
C GLU A 129 -4.28 -21.53 -18.69
N ILE A 130 -3.38 -21.50 -17.69
CA ILE A 130 -3.44 -20.52 -16.60
C ILE A 130 -2.70 -19.23 -17.00
N GLY A 131 -3.45 -18.14 -17.16
CA GLY A 131 -2.90 -16.82 -17.49
C GLY A 131 -2.09 -16.18 -16.36
N ARG A 132 -1.73 -14.90 -16.53
CA ARG A 132 -1.02 -14.09 -15.52
C ARG A 132 -1.88 -13.85 -14.27
N TRP A 133 -3.20 -14.02 -14.37
CA TRP A 133 -4.16 -13.69 -13.31
C TRP A 133 -5.09 -14.87 -12.94
N PRO A 134 -4.53 -15.96 -12.39
CA PRO A 134 -5.34 -17.07 -11.88
C PRO A 134 -6.34 -16.62 -10.81
N PRO A 135 -7.48 -17.32 -10.67
CA PRO A 135 -8.51 -16.99 -9.68
C PRO A 135 -7.98 -16.85 -8.25
N ASP A 136 -6.95 -17.62 -7.88
CA ASP A 136 -6.38 -17.63 -6.53
C ASP A 136 -5.55 -16.37 -6.26
N ARG A 137 -4.77 -15.91 -7.25
CA ARG A 137 -4.08 -14.61 -7.23
C ARG A 137 -5.07 -13.47 -7.13
N ILE A 138 -6.21 -13.56 -7.82
CA ILE A 138 -7.28 -12.56 -7.72
C ILE A 138 -7.92 -12.56 -6.32
N ARG A 139 -8.17 -13.73 -5.72
CA ARG A 139 -8.67 -13.84 -4.33
C ARG A 139 -7.68 -13.24 -3.32
N LEU A 140 -6.38 -13.37 -3.55
CA LEU A 140 -5.35 -12.72 -2.73
C LEU A 140 -5.49 -11.18 -2.76
N TYR A 141 -5.70 -10.60 -3.94
CA TYR A 141 -5.93 -9.15 -4.08
C TYR A 141 -7.26 -8.68 -3.47
N ASP A 142 -8.36 -9.40 -3.71
CA ASP A 142 -9.68 -9.10 -3.13
C ASP A 142 -9.62 -9.13 -1.57
N LYS A 143 -8.70 -9.93 -0.98
CA LYS A 143 -8.42 -9.95 0.48
C LYS A 143 -7.46 -8.84 0.95
N LEU A 144 -6.51 -8.38 0.12
CA LEU A 144 -5.52 -7.37 0.49
C LEU A 144 -6.09 -5.94 0.49
N PHE A 145 -6.80 -5.57 -0.58
CA PHE A 145 -7.08 -4.16 -0.90
C PHE A 145 -8.56 -3.82 -1.11
N ASP A 146 -9.46 -4.73 -0.72
CA ASP A 146 -10.93 -4.64 -0.85
C ASP A 146 -11.47 -4.99 -2.25
N HIS A 147 -12.71 -5.49 -2.30
CA HIS A 147 -13.26 -6.29 -3.40
C HIS A 147 -13.16 -5.63 -4.79
N GLY A 148 -12.29 -6.15 -5.64
CA GLY A 148 -12.06 -5.70 -7.01
C GLY A 148 -11.16 -4.48 -7.16
N ILE A 149 -10.65 -3.91 -6.07
CA ILE A 149 -9.62 -2.87 -6.09
C ILE A 149 -8.28 -3.52 -5.78
N MET A 150 -7.31 -3.30 -6.66
CA MET A 150 -5.99 -3.95 -6.57
C MET A 150 -4.89 -2.96 -6.14
N MET A 151 -5.29 -1.91 -5.40
CA MET A 151 -4.42 -0.80 -4.98
C MET A 151 -4.63 -0.39 -3.50
N PRO A 152 -3.56 -0.07 -2.75
CA PRO A 152 -3.59 0.19 -1.31
C PRO A 152 -4.49 1.35 -0.85
N GLY A 153 -5.55 1.01 -0.13
CA GLY A 153 -6.51 1.96 0.46
C GLY A 153 -7.94 1.73 -0.02
N GLY A 154 -8.14 0.82 -0.97
CA GLY A 154 -9.44 0.29 -1.35
C GLY A 154 -10.46 1.35 -1.74
N HIS A 155 -11.73 1.09 -1.43
CA HIS A 155 -12.83 1.95 -1.84
C HIS A 155 -12.76 3.34 -1.18
N GLU A 156 -12.34 3.43 0.09
CA GLU A 156 -12.29 4.69 0.82
C GLU A 156 -11.28 5.68 0.21
N TYR A 157 -10.06 5.22 -0.05
CA TYR A 157 -9.03 6.08 -0.63
C TYR A 157 -9.29 6.40 -2.10
N ALA A 158 -9.83 5.46 -2.89
CA ALA A 158 -10.25 5.73 -4.27
C ALA A 158 -11.31 6.84 -4.35
N LEU A 159 -12.29 6.86 -3.41
CA LEU A 159 -13.25 7.95 -3.30
C LEU A 159 -12.61 9.25 -2.81
N GLU A 160 -11.66 9.20 -1.87
CA GLU A 160 -10.93 10.40 -1.41
C GLU A 160 -10.11 11.05 -2.52
N LEU A 161 -9.43 10.23 -3.34
CA LEU A 161 -8.77 10.67 -4.56
C LEU A 161 -9.76 11.39 -5.50
N ALA A 162 -10.98 10.87 -5.68
CA ALA A 162 -11.98 11.45 -6.57
C ALA A 162 -12.66 12.75 -6.08
N LYS A 163 -12.58 13.10 -4.78
CA LYS A 163 -13.29 14.28 -4.22
C LYS A 163 -13.09 15.61 -4.98
N PRO A 164 -11.87 16.00 -5.43
CA PRO A 164 -11.67 17.27 -6.13
C PRO A 164 -12.29 17.34 -7.53
N LEU A 165 -12.69 16.19 -8.08
CA LEU A 165 -13.16 16.07 -9.46
C LEU A 165 -14.64 16.45 -9.64
N ALA A 166 -15.38 16.55 -8.53
CA ALA A 166 -16.82 16.82 -8.50
C ALA A 166 -17.62 15.92 -9.47
N LEU A 167 -17.37 14.60 -9.40
CA LEU A 167 -18.03 13.62 -10.28
C LEU A 167 -19.53 13.53 -9.97
N ASP A 168 -20.34 13.60 -11.03
CA ASP A 168 -21.79 13.42 -11.03
C ASP A 168 -22.26 12.63 -12.28
N GLU A 169 -23.56 12.33 -12.39
CA GLU A 169 -24.15 11.57 -13.50
C GLU A 169 -24.13 12.25 -14.88
N THR A 170 -23.81 13.55 -14.94
CA THR A 170 -23.66 14.31 -16.19
C THR A 170 -22.26 14.19 -16.78
N LEU A 171 -21.28 13.76 -15.99
CA LEU A 171 -19.88 13.68 -16.39
C LEU A 171 -19.48 12.30 -16.97
N SER A 172 -18.43 12.34 -17.78
CA SER A 172 -17.75 11.17 -18.34
C SER A 172 -16.29 11.12 -17.87
N CYS A 173 -15.88 9.98 -17.35
CA CYS A 173 -14.55 9.69 -16.84
C CYS A 173 -13.87 8.61 -17.68
N LEU A 174 -12.57 8.77 -17.92
CA LEU A 174 -11.68 7.77 -18.47
C LEU A 174 -10.74 7.29 -17.35
N GLU A 175 -10.85 6.04 -16.92
CA GLU A 175 -9.89 5.44 -16.00
C GLU A 175 -8.77 4.73 -16.79
N ILE A 176 -7.52 4.98 -16.42
CA ILE A 176 -6.33 4.29 -16.93
C ILE A 176 -5.75 3.39 -15.84
N GLY A 177 -5.41 2.14 -16.17
CA GLY A 177 -4.91 1.16 -15.21
C GLY A 177 -6.01 0.56 -14.34
N ALA A 178 -7.20 0.37 -14.91
CA ALA A 178 -8.40 0.01 -14.17
C ALA A 178 -8.36 -1.40 -13.56
N LYS A 179 -7.45 -2.28 -14.01
CA LYS A 179 -7.32 -3.69 -13.60
C LYS A 179 -8.67 -4.40 -13.74
N LEU A 180 -9.18 -4.98 -12.65
CA LEU A 180 -10.49 -5.62 -12.62
C LEU A 180 -11.69 -4.64 -12.66
N GLY A 181 -11.45 -3.32 -12.78
CA GLY A 181 -12.48 -2.28 -12.89
C GLY A 181 -13.22 -1.95 -11.58
N GLY A 182 -12.65 -2.28 -10.42
CA GLY A 182 -13.28 -2.02 -9.12
C GLY A 182 -13.50 -0.54 -8.83
N VAL A 183 -12.47 0.28 -9.09
CA VAL A 183 -12.56 1.75 -8.93
C VAL A 183 -13.57 2.32 -9.92
N ALA A 184 -13.51 1.98 -11.21
CA ALA A 184 -14.50 2.39 -12.20
C ALA A 184 -15.95 2.12 -11.76
N ARG A 185 -16.24 0.92 -11.25
CA ARG A 185 -17.58 0.55 -10.75
C ARG A 185 -17.95 1.30 -9.47
N LEU A 186 -17.01 1.48 -8.55
CA LEU A 186 -17.21 2.29 -7.34
C LEU A 186 -17.58 3.74 -7.66
N LEU A 187 -16.85 4.39 -8.57
CA LEU A 187 -17.12 5.77 -8.97
C LEU A 187 -18.50 5.87 -9.62
N ALA A 188 -18.85 4.96 -10.53
CA ALA A 188 -20.16 4.95 -11.18
C ALA A 188 -21.33 4.65 -10.21
N ASP A 189 -21.12 3.76 -9.24
CA ASP A 189 -22.10 3.42 -8.19
C ASP A 189 -22.34 4.60 -7.23
N ARG A 190 -21.27 5.18 -6.69
CA ARG A 190 -21.35 6.17 -5.60
C ARG A 190 -21.48 7.61 -6.06
N LEU A 191 -20.98 7.95 -7.25
CA LEU A 191 -20.88 9.33 -7.75
C LEU A 191 -21.64 9.54 -9.07
N GLY A 192 -22.44 8.59 -9.53
CA GLY A 192 -23.30 8.77 -10.71
C GLY A 192 -22.58 8.71 -12.07
N VAL A 193 -21.28 8.98 -12.12
CA VAL A 193 -20.48 9.17 -13.33
C VAL A 193 -20.49 7.98 -14.31
N TRP A 194 -20.32 8.27 -15.60
CA TRP A 194 -20.05 7.26 -16.63
C TRP A 194 -18.54 7.03 -16.74
N VAL A 195 -18.07 5.79 -16.60
CA VAL A 195 -16.63 5.49 -16.62
C VAL A 195 -16.29 4.58 -17.80
N THR A 196 -15.39 4.99 -18.68
CA THR A 196 -14.70 4.06 -19.58
C THR A 196 -13.41 3.63 -18.90
N ALA A 197 -13.25 2.34 -18.64
CA ALA A 197 -12.10 1.79 -17.94
C ALA A 197 -11.15 1.12 -18.92
N LEU A 198 -9.90 1.59 -18.96
CA LEU A 198 -8.85 1.08 -19.84
C LEU A 198 -7.73 0.43 -19.04
N GLU A 199 -7.29 -0.75 -19.47
CA GLU A 199 -6.30 -1.57 -18.77
C GLU A 199 -5.31 -2.18 -19.79
N PRO A 200 -3.99 -1.94 -19.65
CA PRO A 200 -2.99 -2.53 -20.53
C PRO A 200 -2.95 -4.07 -20.50
N ASP A 201 -3.19 -4.69 -19.34
CA ASP A 201 -3.22 -6.14 -19.20
C ASP A 201 -4.55 -6.70 -19.75
N GLY A 202 -4.48 -7.35 -20.93
CA GLY A 202 -5.67 -7.84 -21.63
C GLY A 202 -6.49 -8.88 -20.87
N GLU A 203 -5.87 -9.64 -19.96
CA GLU A 203 -6.55 -10.63 -19.12
C GLU A 203 -7.32 -9.93 -17.99
N LEU A 204 -6.70 -8.95 -17.31
CA LEU A 204 -7.40 -8.10 -16.34
C LEU A 204 -8.55 -7.32 -16.99
N ALA A 205 -8.35 -6.79 -18.20
CA ALA A 205 -9.38 -6.06 -18.94
C ALA A 205 -10.60 -6.95 -19.23
N LEU A 206 -10.37 -8.19 -19.67
CA LEU A 206 -11.41 -9.18 -19.93
C LEU A 206 -12.19 -9.54 -18.64
N LEU A 207 -11.48 -9.92 -17.58
CA LEU A 207 -12.06 -10.27 -16.28
C LEU A 207 -12.79 -9.08 -15.64
N GLY A 208 -12.28 -7.87 -15.82
CA GLY A 208 -12.93 -6.63 -15.39
C GLY A 208 -14.23 -6.36 -16.14
N MET A 209 -14.27 -6.65 -17.45
CA MET A 209 -15.48 -6.54 -18.26
C MET A 209 -16.52 -7.59 -17.88
N GLU A 210 -16.10 -8.83 -17.61
CA GLU A 210 -16.97 -9.88 -17.07
C GLU A 210 -17.60 -9.47 -15.73
N ARG A 211 -16.82 -8.93 -14.79
CA ARG A 211 -17.34 -8.37 -13.51
C ARG A 211 -18.35 -7.24 -13.77
N SER A 212 -18.14 -6.38 -14.79
CA SER A 212 -19.12 -5.35 -15.18
C SER A 212 -20.39 -5.90 -15.85
N VAL A 213 -20.32 -7.01 -16.58
CA VAL A 213 -21.48 -7.72 -17.13
C VAL A 213 -22.28 -8.40 -16.01
N GLN A 214 -21.62 -9.09 -15.08
CA GLN A 214 -22.24 -9.74 -13.92
C GLN A 214 -22.98 -8.72 -13.03
N ALA A 215 -22.42 -7.52 -12.86
CA ALA A 215 -23.05 -6.42 -12.14
C ALA A 215 -24.11 -5.64 -12.96
N GLY A 216 -24.34 -5.99 -14.24
CA GLY A 216 -25.32 -5.34 -15.11
C GLY A 216 -25.00 -3.89 -15.51
N VAL A 217 -23.74 -3.46 -15.35
CA VAL A 217 -23.27 -2.09 -15.56
C VAL A 217 -22.38 -1.93 -16.79
N GLN A 218 -22.20 -2.96 -17.60
CA GLN A 218 -21.28 -3.04 -18.75
C GLN A 218 -21.42 -1.92 -19.81
N LYS A 219 -22.56 -1.21 -19.86
CA LYS A 219 -22.75 -0.03 -20.71
C LYS A 219 -22.28 1.28 -20.08
N ARG A 220 -22.26 1.35 -18.75
CA ARG A 220 -21.88 2.51 -17.94
C ARG A 220 -20.44 2.43 -17.46
N VAL A 221 -19.95 1.19 -17.29
CA VAL A 221 -18.59 0.82 -16.89
C VAL A 221 -18.03 -0.30 -17.79
N PRO A 222 -17.89 -0.08 -19.11
CA PRO A 222 -17.12 -0.97 -19.96
C PRO A 222 -15.65 -0.97 -19.51
N VAL A 223 -15.06 -2.16 -19.40
CA VAL A 223 -13.60 -2.34 -19.25
C VAL A 223 -13.06 -2.84 -20.59
N GLN A 224 -11.93 -2.27 -21.05
CA GLN A 224 -11.37 -2.53 -22.38
C GLN A 224 -9.83 -2.57 -22.30
N THR A 225 -9.22 -3.37 -23.17
CA THR A 225 -7.76 -3.44 -23.30
C THR A 225 -7.20 -2.12 -23.86
N LEU A 226 -6.05 -1.68 -23.34
CA LEU A 226 -5.33 -0.49 -23.79
C LEU A 226 -4.03 -0.88 -24.51
N ASP A 227 -3.85 -0.42 -25.74
CA ASP A 227 -2.50 -0.25 -26.30
C ASP A 227 -1.94 1.10 -25.82
N PRO A 228 -0.90 1.14 -24.95
CA PRO A 228 -0.34 2.39 -24.46
C PRO A 228 0.48 3.17 -25.51
N LEU A 229 0.97 2.50 -26.56
CA LEU A 229 1.71 3.11 -27.66
C LEU A 229 0.76 3.68 -28.73
N GLN A 230 -0.41 3.04 -28.92
CA GLN A 230 -1.45 3.47 -29.87
C GLN A 230 -2.82 3.61 -29.19
N PRO A 231 -2.99 4.54 -28.23
CA PRO A 231 -4.20 4.65 -27.44
C PRO A 231 -5.37 5.22 -28.28
N GLU A 232 -6.37 4.38 -28.58
CA GLU A 232 -7.56 4.74 -29.38
C GLU A 232 -8.57 5.63 -28.61
N LEU A 233 -8.15 6.85 -28.27
CA LEU A 233 -8.92 7.77 -27.44
C LEU A 233 -9.78 8.76 -28.26
N ARG A 234 -11.02 8.98 -27.82
CA ARG A 234 -11.95 9.92 -28.45
C ARG A 234 -11.57 11.36 -28.11
N LYS A 235 -11.17 12.14 -29.12
CA LYS A 235 -10.78 13.54 -28.92
C LYS A 235 -11.95 14.40 -28.44
N GLY A 236 -11.71 15.30 -27.46
CA GLY A 236 -12.73 16.22 -26.96
C GLY A 236 -13.97 15.54 -26.35
N TYR A 237 -13.81 14.36 -25.75
CA TYR A 237 -14.94 13.53 -25.29
C TYR A 237 -15.10 13.51 -23.77
N PHE A 238 -14.04 13.19 -23.03
CA PHE A 238 -14.13 12.98 -21.59
C PHE A 238 -14.08 14.29 -20.81
N ASN A 239 -14.82 14.34 -19.70
CA ASN A 239 -14.73 15.44 -18.74
C ASN A 239 -13.52 15.25 -17.81
N VAL A 240 -13.19 13.98 -17.50
CA VAL A 240 -12.18 13.61 -16.51
C VAL A 240 -11.33 12.45 -17.03
N VAL A 241 -10.02 12.51 -16.80
CA VAL A 241 -9.10 11.38 -16.86
C VAL A 241 -8.64 11.08 -15.43
N TYR A 242 -8.73 9.82 -15.02
CA TYR A 242 -8.37 9.31 -13.70
C TYR A 242 -7.35 8.18 -13.86
N SER A 243 -6.31 8.16 -13.02
CA SER A 243 -5.38 7.03 -12.94
C SER A 243 -4.92 6.84 -11.50
N TYR A 244 -4.88 5.58 -11.07
CA TYR A 244 -4.43 5.20 -9.73
C TYR A 244 -3.23 4.26 -9.78
N GLY A 245 -2.03 4.84 -9.73
CA GLY A 245 -0.76 4.14 -9.57
C GLY A 245 -0.36 3.26 -10.75
N GLU A 246 -0.59 3.71 -11.98
CA GLU A 246 -0.30 2.94 -13.20
C GLU A 246 0.80 3.54 -14.09
N LEU A 247 0.85 4.88 -14.23
CA LEU A 247 1.56 5.50 -15.35
C LEU A 247 3.07 5.23 -15.38
N TYR A 248 3.72 4.89 -14.25
CA TYR A 248 5.13 4.47 -14.21
C TYR A 248 5.45 3.24 -15.07
N LYS A 249 4.46 2.47 -15.53
CA LYS A 249 4.59 1.33 -16.45
C LYS A 249 4.42 1.69 -17.93
N ILE A 250 3.98 2.92 -18.23
CA ILE A 250 3.58 3.31 -19.58
C ILE A 250 4.81 3.73 -20.41
N PRO A 251 5.15 3.02 -21.51
CA PRO A 251 6.19 3.43 -22.44
C PRO A 251 5.77 4.70 -23.19
N GLU A 252 6.75 5.43 -23.75
CA GLU A 252 6.52 6.66 -24.53
C GLU A 252 5.58 7.67 -23.85
N LYS A 253 5.63 7.78 -22.52
CA LYS A 253 4.63 8.49 -21.70
C LYS A 253 4.37 9.95 -22.09
N GLU A 254 5.29 10.62 -22.80
CA GLU A 254 5.03 11.96 -23.37
C GLU A 254 3.96 11.93 -24.47
N THR A 255 4.03 10.94 -25.38
CA THR A 255 3.03 10.67 -26.42
C THR A 255 1.70 10.28 -25.79
N PHE A 256 1.74 9.40 -24.79
CA PHE A 256 0.54 8.96 -24.07
C PHE A 256 -0.15 10.10 -23.31
N LEU A 257 0.60 10.92 -22.55
CA LEU A 257 0.06 12.07 -21.82
C LEU A 257 -0.53 13.13 -22.76
N LYS A 258 0.05 13.29 -23.96
CA LYS A 258 -0.54 14.12 -25.01
C LYS A 258 -1.87 13.55 -25.51
N ALA A 259 -2.00 12.23 -25.70
CA ALA A 259 -3.28 11.60 -26.06
C ALA A 259 -4.33 11.79 -24.95
N LEU A 260 -3.94 11.71 -23.66
CA LEU A 260 -4.79 12.05 -22.52
C LEU A 260 -5.21 13.53 -22.49
N ALA A 261 -4.35 14.45 -22.94
CA ALA A 261 -4.73 15.85 -23.10
C ALA A 261 -5.73 16.04 -24.25
N GLU A 262 -5.54 15.36 -25.38
CA GLU A 262 -6.42 15.48 -26.55
C GLU A 262 -7.79 14.79 -26.36
N THR A 263 -7.91 13.78 -25.48
CA THR A 263 -9.18 13.11 -25.19
C THR A 263 -10.11 13.91 -24.28
N LEU A 264 -9.55 14.83 -23.49
CA LEU A 264 -10.30 15.73 -22.63
C LEU A 264 -11.03 16.80 -23.44
N ARG A 265 -12.18 17.23 -22.90
CA ARG A 265 -12.91 18.43 -23.31
C ARG A 265 -12.23 19.70 -22.82
N ASP A 266 -12.64 20.84 -23.39
CA ASP A 266 -12.48 22.16 -22.79
C ASP A 266 -12.92 22.12 -21.31
N HIS A 267 -12.14 22.73 -20.42
CA HIS A 267 -12.31 22.63 -18.95
C HIS A 267 -12.20 21.21 -18.37
N GLY A 268 -11.59 20.28 -19.11
CA GLY A 268 -11.36 18.90 -18.68
C GLY A 268 -10.36 18.77 -17.53
N GLN A 269 -10.47 17.67 -16.78
CA GLN A 269 -9.72 17.43 -15.56
C GLN A 269 -8.84 16.20 -15.68
N LEU A 270 -7.64 16.25 -15.11
CA LEU A 270 -6.72 15.12 -14.97
C LEU A 270 -6.42 14.90 -13.49
N LEU A 271 -6.66 13.68 -13.00
CA LEU A 271 -6.09 13.20 -11.74
C LEU A 271 -5.26 11.95 -11.98
N VAL A 272 -4.00 12.01 -11.58
CA VAL A 272 -3.04 10.91 -11.63
C VAL A 272 -2.44 10.75 -10.25
N THR A 273 -2.46 9.54 -9.70
CA THR A 273 -1.45 9.13 -8.72
C THR A 273 -0.47 8.18 -9.37
N ASP A 274 0.82 8.29 -9.03
CA ASP A 274 1.87 7.50 -9.67
C ASP A 274 3.10 7.31 -8.76
N TYR A 275 3.88 6.26 -9.03
CA TYR A 275 5.21 6.08 -8.44
C TYR A 275 6.22 6.94 -9.19
N VAL A 276 6.81 7.91 -8.49
CA VAL A 276 7.79 8.85 -9.07
C VAL A 276 9.18 8.65 -8.48
N LEU A 277 10.20 8.88 -9.31
CA LEU A 277 11.58 8.95 -8.84
C LEU A 277 11.81 10.23 -8.01
N THR A 278 12.47 10.07 -6.87
CA THR A 278 12.96 11.17 -6.01
C THR A 278 14.47 11.41 -6.18
N ARG A 279 15.16 10.43 -6.76
CA ARG A 279 16.56 10.46 -7.20
C ARG A 279 16.73 9.53 -8.40
N ASP A 280 17.85 9.64 -9.10
CA ASP A 280 18.24 8.66 -10.09
C ASP A 280 18.48 7.29 -9.44
N LEU A 281 18.02 6.23 -10.11
CA LEU A 281 18.35 4.84 -9.80
C LEU A 281 19.50 4.40 -10.71
N ASN A 282 20.38 3.54 -10.21
CA ASN A 282 21.32 2.85 -11.09
C ASN A 282 20.64 1.68 -11.83
N GLU A 283 21.33 1.12 -12.83
CA GLU A 283 20.80 0.04 -13.67
C GLU A 283 20.35 -1.19 -12.85
N ASP A 284 21.11 -1.60 -11.83
CA ASP A 284 20.76 -2.75 -10.97
C ASP A 284 19.51 -2.46 -10.10
N GLU A 285 19.36 -1.24 -9.60
CA GLU A 285 18.20 -0.82 -8.80
C GLU A 285 16.91 -0.81 -9.64
N LEU A 286 16.97 -0.25 -10.85
CA LEU A 286 15.83 -0.22 -11.77
C LEU A 286 15.50 -1.62 -12.29
N ALA A 287 16.51 -2.41 -12.68
CA ALA A 287 16.33 -3.77 -13.16
C ALA A 287 15.75 -4.70 -12.07
N ASN A 288 16.18 -4.57 -10.81
CA ASN A 288 15.58 -5.34 -9.72
C ASN A 288 14.12 -4.91 -9.44
N TRP A 289 13.79 -3.61 -9.56
CA TRP A 289 12.40 -3.18 -9.43
C TRP A 289 11.54 -3.76 -10.55
N ALA A 290 11.94 -3.58 -11.82
CA ALA A 290 11.25 -4.13 -12.99
C ALA A 290 11.07 -5.66 -12.91
N ARG A 291 12.10 -6.40 -12.48
CA ARG A 291 12.03 -7.86 -12.24
C ARG A 291 10.92 -8.24 -11.26
N LEU A 292 10.70 -7.45 -10.21
CA LEU A 292 9.69 -7.72 -9.18
C LEU A 292 8.27 -7.33 -9.59
N GLU A 293 8.13 -6.32 -10.44
CA GLU A 293 6.86 -5.99 -11.09
C GLU A 293 6.49 -7.01 -12.19
N GLY A 294 7.51 -7.67 -12.77
CA GLY A 294 7.35 -8.61 -13.88
C GLY A 294 7.14 -7.92 -15.23
N GLU A 295 7.53 -6.65 -15.35
CA GLU A 295 7.33 -5.81 -16.53
C GLU A 295 8.37 -4.67 -16.59
N GLU A 296 8.56 -4.08 -17.78
CA GLU A 296 9.48 -2.94 -17.96
C GLU A 296 8.87 -1.65 -17.37
N LEU A 297 9.70 -0.80 -16.77
CA LEU A 297 9.27 0.38 -16.04
C LEU A 297 9.85 1.66 -16.65
N PHE A 298 9.00 2.68 -16.70
CA PHE A 298 9.29 4.01 -17.23
C PHE A 298 8.95 5.09 -16.19
N PRO A 299 9.47 5.05 -14.96
CA PRO A 299 9.12 6.01 -13.92
C PRO A 299 9.58 7.42 -14.30
N TRP A 300 8.83 8.44 -13.88
CA TRP A 300 9.22 9.86 -14.01
C TRP A 300 9.46 10.47 -12.64
N THR A 301 10.21 11.56 -12.57
CA THR A 301 10.23 12.45 -11.41
C THR A 301 8.94 13.29 -11.34
N ALA A 302 8.62 13.80 -10.14
CA ALA A 302 7.53 14.75 -9.99
C ALA A 302 7.75 16.07 -10.75
N GLN A 303 9.00 16.41 -11.09
CA GLN A 303 9.34 17.61 -11.85
C GLN A 303 9.11 17.43 -13.36
N GLU A 304 9.36 16.24 -13.90
CA GLU A 304 9.00 15.90 -15.29
C GLU A 304 7.49 15.96 -15.49
N TYR A 305 6.70 15.36 -14.57
CA TYR A 305 5.25 15.49 -14.59
C TYR A 305 4.79 16.96 -14.63
N LYS A 306 5.31 17.81 -13.72
CA LYS A 306 4.99 19.25 -13.71
C LYS A 306 5.36 19.95 -15.03
N SER A 307 6.53 19.61 -15.59
CA SER A 307 7.02 20.18 -16.86
C SER A 307 6.15 19.79 -18.05
N ARG A 308 5.84 18.49 -18.20
CA ARG A 308 5.05 17.96 -19.33
C ARG A 308 3.58 18.40 -19.26
N LEU A 309 2.97 18.41 -18.07
CA LEU A 309 1.63 18.96 -17.86
C LEU A 309 1.57 20.45 -18.23
N GLY A 310 2.54 21.25 -17.81
CA GLY A 310 2.63 22.66 -18.17
C GLY A 310 2.81 22.90 -19.69
N GLN A 311 3.60 22.06 -20.36
CA GLN A 311 3.76 22.10 -21.83
C GLN A 311 2.46 21.76 -22.57
N LEU A 312 1.63 20.88 -22.00
CA LEU A 312 0.29 20.55 -22.48
C LEU A 312 -0.79 21.54 -21.99
N LYS A 313 -0.40 22.67 -21.38
CA LYS A 313 -1.27 23.75 -20.88
C LYS A 313 -2.23 23.37 -19.75
N PHE A 314 -1.93 22.30 -19.01
CA PHE A 314 -2.64 22.01 -17.76
C PHE A 314 -2.26 23.02 -16.68
N ASP A 315 -3.26 23.56 -15.99
CA ASP A 315 -3.13 24.33 -14.76
C ASP A 315 -3.15 23.36 -13.56
N ILE A 316 -2.00 23.17 -12.91
CA ILE A 316 -1.81 22.18 -11.85
C ILE A 316 -2.33 22.72 -10.53
N ARG A 317 -3.43 22.13 -10.04
CA ARG A 317 -4.11 22.50 -8.78
C ARG A 317 -3.49 21.82 -7.57
N ILE A 318 -3.08 20.56 -7.71
CA ILE A 318 -2.42 19.77 -6.66
C ILE A 318 -1.23 19.06 -7.30
N ALA A 319 -0.08 19.13 -6.62
CA ALA A 319 1.07 18.27 -6.85
C ALA A 319 1.65 17.94 -5.47
N LYS A 320 1.20 16.84 -4.87
CA LYS A 320 1.46 16.48 -3.48
C LYS A 320 2.09 15.09 -3.37
N ASP A 321 3.05 14.96 -2.45
CA ASP A 321 3.56 13.68 -1.99
C ASP A 321 2.53 13.01 -1.05
N GLU A 322 2.10 11.80 -1.39
CA GLU A 322 1.17 10.96 -0.62
C GLU A 322 1.87 9.69 -0.08
N SER A 323 3.20 9.62 -0.12
CA SER A 323 3.97 8.41 0.24
C SER A 323 3.66 7.91 1.65
N GLU A 324 3.46 8.81 2.62
CA GLU A 324 3.11 8.43 3.99
C GLU A 324 1.72 7.78 4.07
N THR A 325 0.73 8.35 3.38
CA THR A 325 -0.63 7.82 3.25
C THR A 325 -0.60 6.44 2.60
N HIS A 326 0.13 6.31 1.49
CA HIS A 326 0.26 5.08 0.72
C HIS A 326 0.97 3.98 1.50
N LEU A 327 2.07 4.31 2.20
CA LEU A 327 2.76 3.39 3.11
C LEU A 327 1.86 2.88 4.22
N LYS A 328 1.01 3.73 4.82
CA LYS A 328 0.02 3.32 5.82
C LYS A 328 -0.96 2.30 5.24
N HIS A 329 -1.49 2.55 4.04
CA HIS A 329 -2.41 1.61 3.39
C HIS A 329 -1.75 0.27 3.03
N ILE A 330 -0.53 0.27 2.47
CA ILE A 330 0.21 -0.96 2.17
C ILE A 330 0.42 -1.77 3.46
N LYS A 331 0.93 -1.14 4.51
CA LYS A 331 1.22 -1.80 5.79
C LYS A 331 -0.06 -2.34 6.44
N LEU A 332 -1.16 -1.59 6.41
CA LEU A 332 -2.44 -2.01 6.97
C LEU A 332 -2.99 -3.25 6.24
N ALA A 333 -2.99 -3.25 4.91
CA ALA A 333 -3.43 -4.39 4.10
C ALA A 333 -2.69 -5.69 4.46
N TRP A 334 -1.35 -5.63 4.49
CA TRP A 334 -0.51 -6.77 4.85
C TRP A 334 -0.65 -7.18 6.32
N MET A 335 -0.82 -6.23 7.25
CA MET A 335 -1.10 -6.55 8.66
C MET A 335 -2.43 -7.25 8.87
N THR A 336 -3.49 -6.82 8.18
CA THR A 336 -4.82 -7.47 8.21
C THR A 336 -4.73 -8.89 7.67
N MET A 337 -4.13 -9.07 6.49
CA MET A 337 -3.89 -10.38 5.88
C MET A 337 -3.17 -11.34 6.83
N LEU A 338 -2.06 -10.90 7.45
CA LEU A 338 -1.30 -11.71 8.40
C LEU A 338 -2.11 -12.03 9.67
N SER A 339 -2.94 -11.10 10.15
CA SER A 339 -3.83 -11.33 11.29
C SER A 339 -4.89 -12.38 10.98
N ASP A 340 -5.43 -12.40 9.76
CA ASP A 340 -6.44 -13.37 9.36
C ASP A 340 -5.84 -14.75 9.11
N ILE A 341 -4.64 -14.83 8.51
CA ILE A 341 -3.86 -16.06 8.43
C ILE A 341 -3.58 -16.65 9.82
N GLN A 342 -3.29 -15.82 10.83
CA GLN A 342 -3.09 -16.28 12.21
C GLN A 342 -4.36 -16.80 12.88
N LYS A 343 -5.55 -16.30 12.51
CA LYS A 343 -6.84 -16.70 13.10
C LYS A 343 -7.46 -17.93 12.41
N ALA A 344 -7.45 -17.92 11.08
CA ALA A 344 -8.18 -18.88 10.25
C ALA A 344 -7.27 -19.93 9.58
N GLY A 345 -5.95 -19.74 9.63
CA GLY A 345 -4.99 -20.50 8.83
C GLY A 345 -4.71 -19.83 7.48
N LEU A 346 -3.60 -20.23 6.85
CA LEU A 346 -3.31 -19.86 5.47
C LEU A 346 -4.07 -20.81 4.54
N ASP A 347 -4.90 -20.24 3.67
CA ASP A 347 -5.49 -20.91 2.52
C ASP A 347 -4.35 -21.42 1.61
N PRO A 348 -4.23 -22.74 1.34
CA PRO A 348 -3.14 -23.30 0.54
C PRO A 348 -3.09 -22.70 -0.87
N ASP A 349 -4.24 -22.45 -1.49
CA ASP A 349 -4.35 -22.04 -2.89
C ASP A 349 -3.77 -20.62 -3.12
N ILE A 350 -3.81 -19.76 -2.11
CA ILE A 350 -3.19 -18.41 -2.18
C ILE A 350 -1.71 -18.42 -1.79
N MET A 351 -1.16 -19.53 -1.26
CA MET A 351 0.20 -19.58 -0.72
C MET A 351 1.26 -19.34 -1.81
N ASP A 352 1.06 -19.91 -2.99
CA ASP A 352 2.02 -19.84 -4.10
C ASP A 352 2.13 -18.43 -4.69
N TYR A 353 1.06 -17.62 -4.57
CA TYR A 353 1.04 -16.21 -4.98
C TYR A 353 1.47 -15.26 -3.85
N LEU A 354 1.45 -15.70 -2.59
CA LEU A 354 1.70 -14.84 -1.43
C LEU A 354 3.16 -14.37 -1.33
N GLU A 355 4.16 -15.23 -1.57
CA GLU A 355 5.59 -14.85 -1.49
C GLU A 355 5.99 -13.84 -2.59
N PRO A 356 5.68 -14.07 -3.89
CA PRO A 356 6.01 -13.11 -4.95
C PRO A 356 5.34 -11.74 -4.77
N GLU A 357 4.04 -11.72 -4.43
CA GLU A 357 3.31 -10.48 -4.17
C GLU A 357 3.89 -9.74 -2.96
N MET A 358 4.26 -10.46 -1.91
CA MET A 358 4.92 -9.86 -0.75
C MET A 358 6.29 -9.29 -1.12
N GLU A 359 7.14 -9.99 -1.88
CA GLU A 359 8.45 -9.47 -2.31
C GLU A 359 8.30 -8.17 -3.13
N MET A 360 7.37 -8.15 -4.09
CA MET A 360 7.06 -6.96 -4.90
C MET A 360 6.60 -5.78 -4.02
N TRP A 361 5.57 -5.97 -3.20
CA TRP A 361 5.04 -4.89 -2.35
C TRP A 361 6.04 -4.43 -1.29
N MET A 362 6.83 -5.33 -0.71
CA MET A 362 7.85 -4.97 0.27
C MET A 362 9.04 -4.25 -0.37
N ASN A 363 9.38 -4.54 -1.63
CA ASN A 363 10.34 -3.73 -2.37
C ASN A 363 9.83 -2.29 -2.58
N ARG A 364 8.55 -2.10 -2.94
CA ARG A 364 7.95 -0.76 -3.02
C ARG A 364 7.98 -0.04 -1.66
N VAL A 365 7.66 -0.72 -0.56
CA VAL A 365 7.78 -0.15 0.80
C VAL A 365 9.20 0.32 1.08
N LYS A 366 10.20 -0.55 0.85
CA LYS A 366 11.63 -0.22 1.03
C LYS A 366 12.06 0.99 0.19
N MET A 367 11.60 1.09 -1.07
CA MET A 367 11.95 2.20 -1.97
C MET A 367 11.27 3.53 -1.60
N LEU A 368 10.07 3.48 -1.02
CA LEU A 368 9.40 4.66 -0.44
C LEU A 368 10.10 5.09 0.86
N GLU A 369 10.42 4.16 1.76
CA GLU A 369 11.04 4.44 3.07
C GLU A 369 12.49 4.93 2.95
N ASN A 370 13.26 4.43 1.99
CA ASN A 370 14.62 4.91 1.73
C ASN A 370 14.67 6.17 0.85
N GLY A 371 13.52 6.72 0.45
CA GLY A 371 13.43 7.94 -0.35
C GLY A 371 13.99 7.80 -1.76
N SER A 372 13.86 6.62 -2.39
CA SER A 372 14.18 6.40 -3.81
C SER A 372 12.96 6.51 -4.73
N LEU A 373 11.77 6.28 -4.16
CA LEU A 373 10.47 6.57 -4.75
C LEU A 373 9.67 7.49 -3.84
N ALA A 374 8.72 8.21 -4.45
CA ALA A 374 7.56 8.77 -3.78
C ALA A 374 6.28 8.28 -4.49
N PHE A 375 5.15 8.25 -3.79
CA PHE A 375 3.83 8.08 -4.40
C PHE A 375 3.17 9.46 -4.48
N TYR A 376 3.01 10.00 -5.69
CA TYR A 376 2.67 11.41 -5.90
C TYR A 376 1.29 11.58 -6.52
N ARG A 377 0.51 12.55 -6.02
CA ARG A 377 -0.80 12.93 -6.55
C ARG A 377 -0.70 14.23 -7.34
N PHE A 378 -1.11 14.17 -8.60
CA PHE A 378 -1.33 15.32 -9.48
C PHE A 378 -2.83 15.49 -9.73
N TYR A 379 -3.33 16.71 -9.54
CA TYR A 379 -4.65 17.12 -10.04
C TYR A 379 -4.47 18.41 -10.83
N ALA A 380 -4.95 18.43 -12.06
CA ALA A 380 -4.81 19.56 -12.97
C ALA A 380 -6.03 19.73 -13.89
N THR A 381 -6.21 20.93 -14.41
CA THR A 381 -7.32 21.30 -15.30
C THR A 381 -6.79 21.88 -16.61
N ILE A 382 -7.31 21.46 -17.76
CA ILE A 382 -6.98 22.07 -19.07
C ILE A 382 -8.05 23.10 -19.45
N ASN A 383 -7.65 24.19 -20.10
CA ASN A 383 -8.54 25.27 -20.55
C ASN A 383 -8.93 25.12 -22.02
#